data_AF-A0A920VN76-F1
#
_entry.id   AF-A0A920VN76-F1
#
_cell.length_a   1.000
_cell.length_b   1.000
_cell.length_c   1.000
_cell.angle_alpha   90.00
_cell.angle_beta   90.00
_cell.angle_gamma   90.00
#
_symmetry.space_group_name_H-M   'P 1'
#
loop_
_entity.id
_entity.type
_entity.pdbx_description
1 polymer ?
#
loop_
_entity_poly.entity_id
_entity_poly.type
_entity_poly.pdbx_seq_one_letter_code
_entity_poly.pdbx_strand_id
1 'polypeptide(L)'
;MAAGWSDEDFVWVVEDIDRAIARTCGTGFRVTPFQENISSGDDGLPGPVSAKVETGNVAGSHKARHLMGLILHMLVDEVPDGTRLPISSCGNAAFAPGYGCGCAGSAD
;
A
#
# COMPACT_ATOMS: atom_id res chain seq x y z
N MET A 1 14.18 22.80 0.65
CA MET A 1 13.46 22.42 -0.59
C MET A 1 14.12 23.18 -1.74
N ALA A 2 15.16 22.63 -2.38
CA ALA A 2 16.04 23.38 -3.28
C ALA A 2 16.01 22.94 -4.76
N ALA A 3 15.18 21.96 -5.11
CA ALA A 3 14.73 21.71 -6.48
C ALA A 3 13.23 21.38 -6.37
N GLY A 4 12.39 22.42 -6.38
CA GLY A 4 10.98 22.28 -6.06
C GLY A 4 10.22 21.61 -7.20
N TRP A 5 9.80 20.36 -7.01
CA TRP A 5 8.84 19.72 -7.89
C TRP A 5 7.56 20.57 -7.94
N SER A 6 6.98 20.71 -9.12
CA SER A 6 5.62 21.24 -9.20
C SER A 6 4.62 20.21 -8.67
N ASP A 7 3.42 20.66 -8.29
CA ASP A 7 2.33 19.76 -7.93
C ASP A 7 2.01 18.78 -9.08
N GLU A 8 2.14 19.24 -10.33
CA GLU A 8 1.95 18.44 -11.54
C GLU A 8 3.00 17.34 -11.68
N ASP A 9 4.28 17.67 -11.43
CA ASP A 9 5.38 16.69 -11.43
C ASP A 9 5.16 15.63 -10.34
N PHE A 10 4.77 16.07 -9.14
CA PHE A 10 4.50 15.16 -8.03
C PHE A 10 3.33 14.21 -8.33
N VAL A 11 2.21 14.74 -8.83
CA VAL A 11 1.05 13.93 -9.22
C VAL A 11 1.44 12.94 -10.31
N TRP A 12 2.18 13.37 -11.33
CA TRP A 12 2.63 12.50 -12.41
C TRP A 12 3.48 11.33 -11.89
N VAL A 13 4.42 11.59 -10.97
CA VAL A 13 5.25 10.56 -10.34
C VAL A 13 4.39 9.57 -9.54
N VAL A 14 3.44 10.05 -8.74
CA VAL A 14 2.53 9.20 -7.98
C VAL A 14 1.74 8.27 -8.91
N GLU A 15 1.20 8.81 -10.00
CA GLU A 15 0.47 8.03 -11.00
C GLU A 15 1.36 7.04 -11.75
N ASP A 16 2.60 7.39 -12.06
CA ASP A 16 3.52 6.51 -12.77
C ASP A 16 3.91 5.29 -11.95
N ILE A 17 4.20 5.51 -10.66
CA ILE A 17 4.46 4.44 -9.69
C ILE A 17 3.22 3.57 -9.53
N ASP A 18 2.03 4.15 -9.37
CA ASP A 18 0.79 3.37 -9.25
C ASP A 18 0.51 2.53 -10.50
N ARG A 19 0.75 3.07 -11.70
CA ARG A 19 0.68 2.31 -12.96
C ARG A 19 1.70 1.17 -12.99
N ALA A 20 2.92 1.37 -12.49
CA ALA A 20 3.93 0.31 -12.38
C ALA A 20 3.53 -0.79 -11.38
N ILE A 21 2.95 -0.40 -10.25
CA ILE A 21 2.38 -1.30 -9.26
C ILE A 21 1.23 -2.09 -9.89
N ALA A 22 0.30 -1.46 -10.58
CA ALA A 22 -0.83 -2.13 -11.23
C ALA A 22 -0.37 -3.19 -12.25
N ARG A 23 0.67 -2.91 -13.04
CA ARG A 23 1.27 -3.88 -13.97
C ARG A 23 1.86 -5.10 -13.25
N THR A 24 2.41 -4.92 -12.06
CA THR A 24 3.08 -5.97 -11.28
C THR A 24 2.11 -6.73 -10.38
N CYS A 25 1.10 -6.04 -9.86
CA CYS A 25 0.21 -6.49 -8.79
C CYS A 25 -1.19 -6.87 -9.29
N GLY A 26 -1.51 -6.57 -10.56
CA GLY A 26 -2.85 -6.73 -11.13
C GLY A 26 -3.85 -5.65 -10.69
N THR A 27 -3.51 -4.80 -9.71
CA THR A 27 -4.32 -3.66 -9.25
C THR A 27 -3.42 -2.53 -8.77
N GLY A 28 -3.85 -1.29 -9.01
CA GLY A 28 -3.28 -0.09 -8.36
C GLY A 28 -3.95 0.21 -7.03
N PHE A 29 -3.54 1.30 -6.40
CA PHE A 29 -4.15 1.83 -5.19
C PHE A 29 -5.57 2.33 -5.47
N ARG A 30 -6.48 2.04 -4.55
CA ARG A 30 -7.86 2.51 -4.62
C ARG A 30 -8.35 3.03 -3.29
N VAL A 31 -9.35 3.90 -3.36
CA VAL A 31 -10.22 4.20 -2.23
C VAL A 31 -10.97 2.93 -1.89
N THR A 32 -10.69 2.40 -0.72
CA THR A 32 -11.26 1.14 -0.22
C THR A 32 -12.64 1.37 0.40
N PRO A 33 -13.52 0.36 0.40
CA PRO A 33 -14.83 0.47 1.02
C PRO A 33 -14.76 0.82 2.50
N PHE A 34 -15.75 1.59 2.95
CA PHE A 34 -16.04 1.83 4.35
C PHE A 34 -17.40 1.20 4.65
N GLN A 35 -17.44 0.35 5.68
CA GLN A 35 -18.64 -0.35 6.11
C GLN A 35 -19.02 0.17 7.48
N GLU A 36 -20.28 0.55 7.64
CA GLU A 36 -20.85 1.03 8.90
C GLU A 36 -21.81 0.00 9.47
N ASN A 37 -22.05 0.08 10.78
CA ASN A 37 -23.06 -0.73 11.45
C ASN A 37 -22.88 -2.24 11.24
N ILE A 38 -21.63 -2.70 11.17
CA ILE A 38 -21.32 -4.12 11.12
C ILE A 38 -21.73 -4.69 12.47
N SER A 39 -22.63 -5.68 12.43
CA SER A 39 -23.00 -6.43 13.61
C SER A 39 -21.78 -7.22 14.04
N SER A 40 -21.15 -6.81 15.14
CA SER A 40 -20.19 -7.61 15.89
C SER A 40 -20.91 -8.89 16.24
N GLY A 41 -20.54 -10.04 15.70
CA GLY A 41 -21.22 -11.32 15.91
C GLY A 41 -21.19 -11.87 17.34
N ASP A 42 -20.81 -11.01 18.31
CA ASP A 42 -20.60 -11.18 19.76
C ASP A 42 -19.16 -11.54 20.19
N ASP A 43 -18.54 -10.65 21.02
CA ASP A 43 -17.20 -10.80 21.65
C ASP A 43 -16.71 -9.55 22.46
N GLY A 44 -17.61 -8.76 23.05
CA GLY A 44 -17.24 -7.72 24.04
C GLY A 44 -16.96 -6.31 23.50
N LEU A 45 -17.19 -6.07 22.20
CA LEU A 45 -17.20 -4.73 21.62
C LEU A 45 -18.56 -4.05 21.87
N PRO A 46 -18.60 -2.88 22.55
CA PRO A 46 -19.86 -2.20 22.83
C PRO A 46 -20.39 -1.52 21.57
N GLY A 47 -21.38 -2.15 20.93
CA GLY A 47 -22.18 -1.54 19.86
C GLY A 47 -21.68 -1.78 18.43
N PRO A 48 -22.35 -1.16 17.43
CA PRO A 48 -22.03 -1.32 16.03
C PRO A 48 -20.59 -0.86 15.72
N VAL A 49 -19.89 -1.65 14.90
CA VAL A 49 -18.52 -1.35 14.48
C VAL A 49 -18.52 -0.85 13.04
N SER A 50 -17.62 0.08 12.75
CA SER A 50 -17.31 0.49 11.39
C SER A 50 -15.95 -0.05 10.97
N ALA A 51 -15.82 -0.51 9.73
CA ALA A 51 -14.58 -1.06 9.20
C ALA A 51 -14.16 -0.38 7.89
N LYS A 52 -12.85 -0.13 7.77
CA LYS A 52 -12.19 0.24 6.52
C LYS A 52 -11.60 -1.01 5.89
N VAL A 53 -12.15 -1.44 4.76
CA VAL A 53 -11.84 -2.76 4.18
C VAL A 53 -10.68 -2.67 3.20
N GLU A 54 -9.45 -2.82 3.71
CA GLU A 54 -8.20 -2.68 2.93
C GLU A 54 -7.76 -3.95 2.20
N THR A 55 -8.43 -5.08 2.40
CA THR A 55 -8.05 -6.39 1.82
C THR A 55 -8.10 -6.42 0.30
N GLY A 56 -8.88 -5.52 -0.32
CA GLY A 56 -8.90 -5.35 -1.78
C GLY A 56 -7.79 -4.43 -2.30
N ASN A 57 -6.96 -3.82 -1.47
CA ASN A 57 -5.94 -2.89 -1.96
C ASN A 57 -4.68 -3.62 -2.46
N VAL A 58 -3.69 -2.86 -2.93
CA VAL A 58 -2.37 -3.38 -3.29
C VAL A 58 -1.82 -4.24 -2.14
N ALA A 59 -1.31 -5.43 -2.47
CA ALA A 59 -0.79 -6.42 -1.52
C ALA A 59 -1.77 -6.86 -0.42
N GLY A 60 -3.07 -6.62 -0.60
CA GLY A 60 -4.13 -7.04 0.32
C GLY A 60 -4.07 -6.41 1.72
N SER A 61 -3.33 -5.30 1.89
CA SER A 61 -3.25 -4.62 3.19
C SER A 61 -2.94 -3.13 3.08
N HIS A 62 -3.22 -2.39 4.15
CA HIS A 62 -2.87 -0.97 4.26
C HIS A 62 -1.34 -0.70 4.29
N LYS A 63 -0.51 -1.74 4.44
CA LYS A 63 0.96 -1.59 4.50
C LYS A 63 1.52 -1.13 3.16
N ALA A 64 0.87 -1.46 2.04
CA ALA A 64 1.26 -0.98 0.74
C ALA A 64 1.23 0.57 0.66
N ARG A 65 0.23 1.20 1.31
CA ARG A 65 0.15 2.68 1.34
C ARG A 65 1.29 3.32 2.13
N HIS A 66 1.74 2.67 3.20
CA HIS A 66 2.88 3.13 3.98
C HIS A 66 4.18 2.98 3.18
N LEU A 67 4.36 1.86 2.48
CA LEU A 67 5.54 1.66 1.63
C LEU A 67 5.56 2.64 0.44
N MET A 68 4.41 2.94 -0.15
CA MET A 68 4.28 3.96 -1.19
C MET A 68 4.77 5.33 -0.68
N GLY A 69 4.36 5.73 0.53
CA GLY A 69 4.86 6.96 1.15
C GLY A 69 6.39 6.96 1.33
N LEU A 70 6.98 5.82 1.70
CA LEU A 70 8.44 5.69 1.81
C LEU A 70 9.13 5.80 0.45
N ILE A 71 8.59 5.17 -0.59
CA ILE A 71 9.11 5.26 -1.97
C ILE A 71 9.13 6.71 -2.45
N LEU A 72 8.03 7.44 -2.26
CA LEU A 72 7.94 8.85 -2.63
C LEU A 72 8.96 9.72 -1.87
N HIS A 73 9.12 9.49 -0.57
CA HIS A 73 10.11 10.21 0.24
C HIS A 73 11.53 9.98 -0.27
N MET A 74 11.89 8.74 -0.60
CA MET A 74 13.21 8.42 -1.15
C MET A 74 13.45 9.04 -2.53
N LEU A 75 12.41 9.14 -3.38
CA LEU A 75 12.51 9.81 -4.66
C LEU A 75 12.74 11.32 -4.51
N VAL A 76 12.03 11.95 -3.56
CA VAL A 76 12.22 13.38 -3.25
C VAL A 76 13.60 13.65 -2.65
N ASP A 77 14.13 12.72 -1.87
CA ASP A 77 15.47 12.79 -1.28
C ASP A 77 16.58 12.35 -2.25
N GLU A 78 16.24 12.06 -3.52
CA GLU A 78 17.17 11.63 -4.58
C GLU A 78 18.06 10.44 -4.14
N VAL A 79 17.49 9.50 -3.37
CA VAL A 79 18.20 8.32 -2.92
C VAL A 79 18.65 7.51 -4.15
N PRO A 80 19.92 7.09 -4.23
CA PRO A 80 20.43 6.41 -5.42
C PRO A 80 19.63 5.17 -5.79
N ASP A 81 19.36 5.01 -7.08
CA ASP A 81 18.75 3.80 -7.63
C ASP A 81 19.51 2.54 -7.21
N GLY A 82 18.78 1.48 -6.86
CA GLY A 82 19.36 0.22 -6.40
C GLY A 82 19.80 0.22 -4.93
N THR A 83 19.58 1.30 -4.19
CA THR A 83 19.72 1.32 -2.72
C THR A 83 18.88 0.20 -2.11
N ARG A 84 19.55 -0.77 -1.48
CA ARG A 84 18.88 -1.93 -0.91
C ARG A 84 18.20 -1.55 0.41
N LEU A 85 16.88 -1.68 0.46
CA LEU A 85 16.11 -1.40 1.66
C LEU A 85 15.91 -2.70 2.46
N PRO A 86 16.48 -2.81 3.67
CA PRO A 86 16.19 -3.96 4.52
C PRO A 86 14.76 -3.84 5.04
N ILE A 87 13.89 -4.72 4.58
CA ILE A 87 12.52 -4.85 5.10
C ILE A 87 12.47 -6.14 5.93
N SER A 88 12.35 -5.99 7.26
CA SER A 88 11.94 -7.10 8.12
C SER A 88 10.41 -7.11 8.19
N SER A 89 9.78 -8.17 7.67
CA SER A 89 8.33 -8.28 7.60
C SER A 89 7.85 -9.66 7.97
N CYS A 90 6.69 -9.73 8.62
CA CYS A 90 5.94 -10.97 8.79
C CYS A 90 5.13 -11.39 7.54
N GLY A 91 5.21 -10.65 6.43
CA GLY A 91 4.65 -11.05 5.13
C GLY A 91 4.13 -9.88 4.29
N ASN A 92 3.26 -9.05 4.85
CA ASN A 92 2.49 -8.06 4.07
C ASN A 92 3.27 -6.77 3.68
N ALA A 93 4.51 -6.61 4.13
CA ALA A 93 5.37 -5.49 3.72
C ALA A 93 6.50 -5.92 2.77
N ALA A 94 6.68 -7.23 2.55
CA ALA A 94 7.70 -7.73 1.63
C ALA A 94 7.16 -7.71 0.19
N PHE A 95 7.40 -6.61 -0.54
CA PHE A 95 7.21 -6.60 -1.99
C PHE A 95 8.39 -7.31 -2.65
N ALA A 96 8.18 -8.56 -3.08
CA ALA A 96 9.18 -9.30 -3.84
C ALA A 96 8.96 -9.11 -5.35
N PRO A 97 9.93 -8.58 -6.11
CA PRO A 97 9.85 -8.59 -7.57
C PRO A 97 10.01 -10.04 -8.04
N GLY A 98 8.93 -10.65 -8.53
CA GLY A 98 8.95 -12.01 -9.10
C GLY A 98 7.80 -12.91 -8.67
N TYR A 99 7.17 -12.63 -7.53
CA TYR A 99 5.89 -13.21 -7.17
C TYR A 99 4.85 -12.11 -7.40
N GLY A 100 3.95 -12.30 -8.35
CA GLY A 100 2.81 -11.38 -8.54
C GLY A 100 2.20 -11.09 -7.16
N CYS A 101 1.79 -9.84 -6.93
CA CYS A 101 1.32 -9.33 -5.63
C CYS A 101 0.11 -10.13 -5.11
N GLY A 102 0.41 -11.32 -4.63
CA GLY A 102 -0.52 -12.35 -4.25
C GLY A 102 -0.20 -12.65 -2.81
N CYS A 103 -1.16 -12.32 -1.96
CA CYS A 103 -1.17 -12.72 -0.58
C CYS A 103 -1.08 -14.25 -0.52
N ALA A 104 0.11 -14.80 -0.26
CA ALA A 104 0.21 -16.16 0.27
C ALA A 104 -0.21 -16.13 1.74
N GLY A 105 -1.50 -15.91 1.97
CA GLY A 105 -2.17 -16.26 3.20
C GLY A 105 -2.87 -17.60 2.99
N SER A 106 -2.11 -18.69 3.00
CA SER A 106 -2.70 -19.98 3.37
C SER A 106 -2.87 -19.96 4.88
N ALA A 107 -4.10 -19.74 5.34
CA ALA A 107 -4.50 -20.16 6.66
C ALA A 107 -4.50 -21.69 6.67
N ASP A 108 -3.63 -22.28 7.48
CA ASP A 108 -3.96 -23.53 8.18
C ASP A 108 -4.89 -23.18 9.36
#